data_AF-A0A7G9GYH8-F1
#
_entry.id   AF-A0A7G9GYH8-F1
#
_cell.length_a   1.000
_cell.length_b   1.000
_cell.length_c   1.000
_cell.angle_alpha   90.00
_cell.angle_beta   90.00
_cell.angle_gamma   90.00
#
_symmetry.space_group_name_H-M   'P 1'
#
loop_
_entity.id
_entity.type
_entity.pdbx_description
1 polymer ?
#
loop_
_entity_poly.entity_id
_entity_poly.type
_entity_poly.pdbx_seq_one_letter_code
_entity_poly.pdbx_strand_id
1 'polypeptide(L)' 'MKKIPIGVEDFKEIIEKNYTYIDKTKFIEEFINEGAKVNLNFLREE' A
#
# COMPACT_ATOMS: atom_id res chain seq x y z
N MET A 1 -2.07 -11.99 13.75
CA MET A 1 -1.61 -11.04 12.71
C MET A 1 -1.99 -9.63 13.12
N LYS A 2 -1.09 -8.66 12.97
CA LYS A 2 -1.42 -7.23 13.16
C LYS A 2 -2.39 -6.78 12.05
N LYS A 3 -3.32 -5.87 12.39
CA LYS A 3 -4.34 -5.38 11.46
C LYS A 3 -3.67 -4.50 10.39
N ILE A 4 -4.17 -4.59 9.16
CA ILE A 4 -3.73 -3.71 8.06
C ILE A 4 -4.48 -2.38 8.18
N PRO A 5 -3.78 -1.24 8.17
CA PRO A 5 -4.39 0.09 8.28
C PRO A 5 -5.01 0.51 6.92
N ILE A 6 -6.13 -0.09 6.53
CA ILE A 6 -6.86 0.34 5.32
C ILE A 6 -7.59 1.65 5.63
N GLY A 7 -7.23 2.73 4.91
CA GLY A 7 -7.85 4.05 5.09
C GLY A 7 -7.38 4.81 6.34
N VAL A 8 -6.30 4.38 6.99
CA VAL A 8 -5.67 5.11 8.10
C VAL A 8 -4.42 5.80 7.58
N GLU A 9 -4.43 7.12 7.59
CA GLU A 9 -3.33 7.97 7.09
C GLU A 9 -2.49 8.61 8.20
N ASP A 10 -2.97 8.56 9.45
CA ASP A 10 -2.25 9.09 10.61
C ASP A 10 -1.27 8.07 11.20
N PHE A 11 0.02 8.40 11.15
CA PHE A 11 1.10 7.60 11.75
C PHE A 11 0.92 7.38 13.26
N LYS A 12 0.38 8.37 13.97
CA LYS A 12 0.14 8.25 15.41
C LYS A 12 -0.89 7.16 15.68
N GLU A 13 -1.98 7.13 14.92
CA GLU A 13 -3.00 6.10 15.01
C GLU A 13 -2.45 4.71 14.69
N ILE A 14 -1.57 4.60 13.69
CA ILE A 14 -0.88 3.34 13.34
C ILE A 14 -0.07 2.79 14.52
N ILE A 15 0.65 3.65 15.22
CA ILE A 15 1.46 3.27 16.38
C ILE A 15 0.56 2.88 17.56
N GLU A 16 -0.39 3.73 17.92
CA GLU A 16 -1.27 3.53 19.08
C GLU A 16 -2.16 2.30 18.94
N LYS A 17 -2.70 2.05 17.74
CA LYS A 17 -3.55 0.89 17.44
C LYS A 17 -2.74 -0.36 17.06
N ASN A 18 -1.41 -0.28 17.10
CA ASN A 18 -0.49 -1.37 16.77
C ASN A 18 -0.78 -2.00 15.39
N TYR A 19 -1.03 -1.14 14.40
CA TYR A 19 -1.23 -1.55 13.01
C TYR A 19 0.08 -1.99 12.36
N THR A 20 -0.03 -2.77 11.29
CA THR A 20 1.10 -3.11 10.44
C THR A 20 1.46 -1.91 9.58
N TYR A 21 2.68 -1.39 9.73
CA TYR A 21 3.24 -0.46 8.75
C TYR A 21 3.76 -1.25 7.54
N ILE A 22 3.34 -0.85 6.34
CA ILE A 22 3.80 -1.44 5.08
C ILE A 22 4.64 -0.38 4.37
N ASP A 23 5.94 -0.59 4.31
CA ASP A 23 6.83 0.25 3.50
C ASP A 23 6.63 -0.07 2.01
N LYS A 24 6.24 0.94 1.23
CA LYS A 24 6.00 0.83 -0.21
C LYS A 24 7.05 1.52 -1.05
N THR A 25 8.11 2.05 -0.44
CA THR A 25 9.12 2.87 -1.14
C THR A 25 9.72 2.13 -2.33
N LYS A 26 10.18 0.89 -2.11
CA LYS A 26 10.75 0.04 -3.17
C LYS A 26 9.74 -0.31 -4.26
N PHE A 27 8.48 -0.55 -3.88
CA PHE A 27 7.42 -0.81 -4.85
C PHE A 27 7.12 0.40 -5.74
N ILE A 28 7.13 1.60 -5.17
CA ILE A 28 6.97 2.86 -5.92
C ILE A 28 8.17 3.10 -6.84
N GLU A 29 9.39 2.86 -6.34
CA GLU A 29 10.62 2.95 -7.12
C GLU A 29 10.60 2.01 -8.34
N GLU A 30 10.30 0.74 -8.13
CA GLU A 30 10.13 -0.26 -9.19
C GLU A 30 9.04 0.17 -10.18
N PHE A 31 7.88 0.61 -9.68
CA PHE A 31 6.77 1.09 -10.50
C PHE A 31 7.14 2.28 -11.39
N ILE A 32 7.91 3.25 -10.87
CA ILE A 32 8.40 4.39 -11.64
C ILE A 32 9.43 3.94 -12.68
N ASN A 33 10.37 3.06 -12.30
CA ASN A 33 11.45 2.59 -13.16
C ASN A 33 10.97 1.67 -14.30
N GLU A 34 9.92 0.88 -14.08
CA GLU A 34 9.33 0.02 -15.11
C GLU A 34 8.55 0.81 -16.19
N GLY A 35 8.36 2.12 -16.00
CA GLY A 35 7.66 2.98 -16.93
C GLY A 35 6.17 2.64 -16.97
N ALA A 36 5.39 3.26 -16.09
CA ALA A 36 3.97 2.95 -15.87
C ALA A 36 3.13 2.91 -17.16
N LYS A 37 3.03 1.74 -17.80
CA LYS A 37 1.77 1.33 -18.43
C LYS A 37 0.83 1.10 -17.27
N VAL A 38 -0.18 1.96 -17.14
CA VAL A 38 -1.23 1.80 -16.13
C VAL A 38 -1.79 0.38 -16.26
N ASN A 39 -1.40 -0.52 -15.34
CA ASN A 39 -1.97 -1.86 -15.27
C ASN A 39 -3.31 -1.73 -14.54
N LEU A 40 -4.34 -1.32 -15.29
CA LEU A 40 -5.75 -1.32 -14.87
C LEU A 40 -6.29 -2.76 -14.84
N ASN A 41 -5.63 -3.65 -14.11
CA ASN A 41 -6.17 -4.96 -13.76
C ASN A 41 -6.62 -4.96 -12.31
N PHE A 42 -7.43 -3.97 -11.96
CA PHE A 42 -8.30 -4.03 -10.80
C PHE A 42 -9.72 -3.97 -11.37
N LEU A 43 -10.48 -5.05 -11.18
CA LEU A 43 -11.79 -5.36 -11.78
C LEU A 43 -11.73 -6.14 -13.10
N ARG A 44 -11.34 -7.41 -12.99
CA ARG A 44 -12.07 -8.44 -13.73
C ARG A 44 -12.22 -9.67 -12.85
N GLU A 45 -13.27 -9.67 -12.04
CA GLU A 45 -13.97 -10.92 -11.78
C GLU A 45 -14.71 -11.27 -13.07
N GLU A 46 -14.18 -12.23 -13.82
CA GLU A 46 -14.90 -13.34 -14.48
C GLU A 46 -13.88 -14.47 -14.70
#